data_AF-A0A0C1CUT9-F1
#
_entry.id   AF-A0A0C1CUT9-F1
#
_cell.length_a   1.000
_cell.length_b   1.000
_cell.length_c   1.000
_cell.angle_alpha   90.00
_cell.angle_beta   90.00
_cell.angle_gamma   90.00
#
_symmetry.space_group_name_H-M   'P 1'
#
loop_
_entity.id
_entity.type
_entity.pdbx_description
1 polymer ?
#
loop_
_entity_poly.entity_id
_entity_poly.type
_entity_poly.pdbx_seq_one_letter_code
_entity_poly.pdbx_strand_id
1 'polypeptide(L)'
;MNQLNLRKDSAINIAKLTALWGVSESGLGGFLHALKIPFSGLLLGSFAVIIVTFIALNSTKRFKTILQATLLVILIKAVASPHSPVTAYVAVLFQGFVGALIYQIFNVKKISAVIFGVIALLESALQKLLMMVLVFGNNIWEAFQEFFVGIAKQFHLKSLEEIPVLLVGLYVFIYFIVGIFAGLIALKLPGILQSEFHKIDLQNLPNPKEFTLSKKQKNKTRWITFSIILLFIVSVFVFSGSFNKALYSILRTFAALGILYFVVAPLFEYFLNKWKSKNNSRTNKPLNEVLEFLPQYRNHAKIAFKLAERETSNFRKLRQFIIVWMSLSLYYEEGIEQ
;
A
#
# COMPACT_ATOMS: atom_id res chain seq x y z
N MET A 1 18.15 36.95 13.68
CA MET A 1 17.93 35.82 14.61
C MET A 1 16.43 35.57 14.68
N ASN A 2 15.90 34.75 13.77
CA ASN A 2 14.48 34.39 13.79
C ASN A 2 14.28 33.29 14.83
N GLN A 3 13.47 33.58 15.84
CA GLN A 3 13.05 32.61 16.82
C GLN A 3 12.30 31.49 16.10
N LEU A 4 12.95 30.32 15.99
CA LEU A 4 12.27 29.06 15.71
C LEU A 4 11.22 28.85 16.81
N ASN A 5 9.96 29.12 16.48
CA ASN A 5 8.83 28.70 17.29
C ASN A 5 8.76 27.17 17.29
N LEU A 6 9.60 26.54 18.12
CA LEU A 6 9.47 25.13 18.47
C LEU A 6 8.23 25.00 19.36
N ARG A 7 7.07 24.72 18.75
CA ARG A 7 5.91 24.21 19.48
C ARG A 7 6.26 22.85 20.09
N LYS A 8 6.77 22.88 21.33
CA LYS A 8 6.55 21.81 22.31
C LYS A 8 5.03 21.55 22.32
N ASP A 9 4.61 20.33 21.97
CA ASP A 9 3.21 19.87 21.93
C ASP A 9 2.31 20.38 20.79
N SER A 10 2.83 20.51 19.55
CA SER A 10 1.93 20.62 18.39
C SER A 10 1.30 19.26 18.05
N ALA A 11 -0.02 19.13 18.24
CA ALA A 11 -0.78 18.05 17.62
C ALA A 11 -0.48 18.04 16.11
N ILE A 12 -0.16 16.86 15.56
CA ILE A 12 0.21 16.74 14.14
C ILE A 12 -1.00 17.13 13.29
N ASN A 13 -0.79 17.99 12.29
CA ASN A 13 -1.85 18.35 11.37
C ASN A 13 -2.38 17.08 10.65
N ILE A 14 -3.68 16.80 10.79
CA ILE A 14 -4.35 15.67 10.13
C ILE A 14 -4.19 15.74 8.60
N ALA A 15 -4.14 16.93 8.01
CA ALA A 15 -3.92 17.11 6.58
C ALA A 15 -2.53 16.61 6.15
N LYS A 16 -1.47 16.84 6.97
CA LYS A 16 -0.13 16.28 6.74
C LYS A 16 -0.15 14.75 6.77
N LEU A 17 -0.81 14.16 7.78
CA LEU A 17 -0.97 12.70 7.85
C LEU A 17 -1.74 12.14 6.65
N THR A 18 -2.82 12.80 6.25
CA THR A 18 -3.64 12.43 5.09
C THR A 18 -2.84 12.52 3.79
N ALA A 19 -2.05 13.59 3.61
CA ALA A 19 -1.13 13.74 2.47
C ALA A 19 -0.12 12.59 2.43
N LEU A 20 0.45 12.24 3.59
CA LEU A 20 1.50 11.23 3.67
C LEU A 20 0.94 9.85 3.32
N TRP A 21 -0.28 9.55 3.77
CA TRP A 21 -1.01 8.34 3.35
C TRP A 21 -1.37 8.36 1.85
N GLY A 22 -1.80 9.50 1.32
CA GLY A 22 -2.06 9.67 -0.12
C GLY A 22 -0.82 9.41 -0.98
N VAL A 23 0.34 9.94 -0.56
CA VAL A 23 1.64 9.73 -1.22
C VAL A 23 2.10 8.28 -1.12
N SER A 24 1.93 7.61 0.02
CA SER A 24 2.27 6.19 0.12
C SER A 24 1.39 5.33 -0.78
N GLU A 25 0.09 5.61 -0.82
CA GLU A 25 -0.86 4.81 -1.60
C GLU A 25 -0.69 4.99 -3.11
N SER A 26 -0.36 6.20 -3.55
CA SER A 26 -0.27 6.54 -4.97
C SER A 26 1.18 6.44 -5.47
N GLY A 27 2.12 6.97 -4.71
CA GLY A 27 3.55 7.01 -5.03
C GLY A 27 4.25 5.69 -4.74
N LEU A 28 4.30 5.26 -3.46
CA LEU A 28 4.94 3.98 -3.10
C LEU A 28 4.20 2.81 -3.74
N GLY A 29 2.86 2.82 -3.72
CA GLY A 29 2.03 1.82 -4.41
C GLY A 29 2.35 1.67 -5.89
N GLY A 30 2.36 2.79 -6.63
CA GLY A 30 2.72 2.81 -8.05
C GLY A 30 4.15 2.34 -8.32
N PHE A 31 5.10 2.75 -7.48
CA PHE A 31 6.51 2.34 -7.59
C PHE A 31 6.71 0.84 -7.36
N LEU A 32 6.12 0.29 -6.29
CA LEU A 32 6.19 -1.14 -5.98
C LEU A 32 5.55 -1.98 -7.08
N HIS A 33 4.42 -1.51 -7.64
CA HIS A 33 3.75 -2.18 -8.74
C HIS A 33 4.59 -2.15 -10.03
N ALA A 34 5.19 -1.01 -10.35
CA ALA A 34 6.08 -0.86 -11.51
C ALA A 34 7.33 -1.75 -11.42
N LEU A 35 7.88 -1.93 -10.21
CA LEU A 35 9.01 -2.81 -9.93
C LEU A 35 8.61 -4.29 -9.76
N LYS A 36 7.31 -4.61 -9.78
CA LYS A 36 6.77 -5.96 -9.51
C LYS A 36 7.27 -6.54 -8.18
N ILE A 37 7.41 -5.70 -7.16
CA ILE A 37 7.89 -6.16 -5.84
C ILE A 37 6.79 -7.05 -5.23
N PRO A 38 7.12 -8.32 -4.89
CA PRO A 38 6.16 -9.21 -4.26
C PRO A 38 5.79 -8.67 -2.87
N PHE A 39 4.61 -9.03 -2.39
CA PHE A 39 4.10 -8.60 -1.08
C PHE A 39 3.94 -7.07 -0.89
N SER A 40 3.77 -6.31 -1.98
CA SER A 40 3.48 -4.86 -1.91
C SER A 40 2.31 -4.51 -0.97
N GLY A 41 1.30 -5.37 -0.88
CA GLY A 41 0.16 -5.24 0.05
C GLY A 41 0.55 -5.26 1.52
N LEU A 42 1.60 -6.01 1.92
CA LEU A 42 2.12 -5.96 3.30
C LEU A 42 2.66 -4.57 3.62
N LEU A 43 3.44 -3.99 2.70
CA LEU A 43 4.08 -2.69 2.90
C LEU A 43 3.05 -1.56 2.93
N LEU A 44 2.16 -1.50 1.93
CA LEU A 44 1.12 -0.48 1.86
C LEU A 44 0.15 -0.59 3.03
N GLY A 45 -0.33 -1.81 3.32
CA GLY A 45 -1.25 -2.02 4.44
C GLY A 45 -0.62 -1.70 5.79
N SER A 46 0.67 -2.00 5.99
CA SER A 46 1.38 -1.62 7.23
C SER A 46 1.50 -0.10 7.35
N PHE A 47 1.76 0.59 6.25
CA PHE A 47 1.81 2.05 6.24
C PHE A 47 0.44 2.68 6.51
N ALA A 48 -0.63 2.14 5.92
CA ALA A 48 -2.00 2.55 6.19
C ALA A 48 -2.34 2.36 7.68
N VAL A 49 -1.98 1.21 8.28
CA VAL A 49 -2.17 0.96 9.71
C VAL A 49 -1.48 2.02 10.56
N ILE A 50 -0.22 2.34 10.24
CA ILE A 50 0.54 3.37 10.96
C ILE A 50 -0.15 4.74 10.85
N ILE A 51 -0.47 5.21 9.65
CA ILE A 51 -1.03 6.56 9.49
C ILE A 51 -2.44 6.67 10.04
N VAL A 52 -3.30 5.66 9.84
CA VAL A 52 -4.66 5.65 10.44
C VAL A 52 -4.58 5.68 11.97
N THR A 53 -3.63 4.96 12.56
CA THR A 53 -3.38 5.03 14.02
C THR A 53 -2.93 6.43 14.43
N PHE A 54 -2.04 7.08 13.67
CA PHE A 54 -1.60 8.45 13.96
C PHE A 54 -2.75 9.46 13.87
N ILE A 55 -3.61 9.33 12.86
CA ILE A 55 -4.83 10.16 12.73
C ILE A 55 -5.73 9.96 13.96
N ALA A 56 -5.89 8.71 14.41
CA ALA A 56 -6.68 8.38 15.60
C ALA A 56 -6.10 8.97 16.89
N LEU A 57 -4.77 8.98 17.04
CA LEU A 57 -4.06 9.58 18.18
C LEU A 57 -4.20 11.10 18.22
N ASN A 58 -4.25 11.77 17.06
CA ASN A 58 -4.30 13.23 16.93
C ASN A 58 -5.72 13.78 16.73
N SER A 59 -6.77 12.97 16.96
CA SER A 59 -8.15 13.34 16.69
C SER A 59 -9.07 13.12 17.89
N THR A 60 -9.91 14.13 18.19
CA THR A 60 -10.99 14.02 19.18
C THR A 60 -12.17 13.22 18.63
N LYS A 61 -12.61 13.47 17.38
CA LYS A 61 -13.72 12.78 16.70
C LYS A 61 -13.20 11.70 15.74
N ARG A 62 -12.52 10.68 16.29
CA ARG A 62 -11.73 9.67 15.55
C ARG A 62 -12.46 9.09 14.34
N PHE A 63 -13.69 8.59 14.51
CA PHE A 63 -14.44 7.97 13.43
C PHE A 63 -14.61 8.91 12.22
N LYS A 64 -15.08 10.14 12.47
CA LYS A 64 -15.32 11.14 11.43
C LYS A 64 -14.01 11.55 10.75
N THR A 65 -12.96 11.82 11.53
CA THR A 65 -11.67 12.29 11.02
C THR A 65 -10.99 11.22 10.15
N ILE A 66 -10.99 9.97 10.59
CA ILE A 66 -10.40 8.86 9.82
C ILE A 66 -11.16 8.64 8.51
N LEU A 67 -12.49 8.66 8.52
CA LEU A 67 -13.27 8.53 7.29
C LEU A 67 -13.04 9.70 6.32
N GLN A 68 -12.97 10.92 6.82
CA GLN A 68 -12.64 12.09 6.00
C GLN A 68 -11.26 11.95 5.35
N ALA A 69 -10.24 11.55 6.13
CA ALA A 69 -8.91 11.29 5.60
C ALA A 69 -8.91 10.16 4.56
N THR A 70 -9.62 9.06 4.83
CA THR A 70 -9.74 7.91 3.92
C THR A 70 -10.31 8.32 2.56
N LEU A 71 -11.39 9.11 2.58
CA LEU A 71 -12.01 9.64 1.37
C LEU A 71 -11.06 10.55 0.58
N LEU A 72 -10.30 11.40 1.27
CA LEU A 72 -9.29 12.26 0.63
C LEU A 72 -8.15 11.43 0.02
N VAL A 73 -7.67 10.39 0.70
CA VAL A 73 -6.63 9.48 0.18
C VAL A 73 -7.10 8.77 -1.08
N ILE A 74 -8.36 8.35 -1.13
CA ILE A 74 -8.97 7.74 -2.33
C ILE A 74 -9.01 8.74 -3.48
N LEU A 75 -9.36 10.00 -3.22
CA LEU A 75 -9.31 11.05 -4.25
C LEU A 75 -7.89 11.25 -4.76
N ILE A 76 -6.92 11.34 -3.87
CA ILE A 76 -5.50 11.50 -4.24
C ILE A 76 -5.06 10.32 -5.09
N LYS A 77 -5.40 9.09 -4.71
CA LYS A 77 -5.09 7.87 -5.47
C LYS A 77 -5.76 7.86 -6.84
N ALA A 78 -6.99 8.35 -6.94
CA ALA A 78 -7.69 8.46 -8.21
C ALA A 78 -7.08 9.52 -9.13
N VAL A 79 -6.67 10.66 -8.58
CA VAL A 79 -6.06 11.74 -9.36
C VAL A 79 -4.63 11.41 -9.77
N ALA A 80 -3.83 10.85 -8.86
CA ALA A 80 -2.42 10.55 -9.08
C ALA A 80 -2.19 9.26 -9.87
N SER A 81 -3.11 8.29 -9.76
CA SER A 81 -3.00 6.98 -10.41
C SER A 81 -4.36 6.40 -10.80
N PRO A 82 -5.09 7.02 -11.76
CA PRO A 82 -6.46 6.65 -12.13
C PRO A 82 -6.61 5.20 -12.61
N HIS A 83 -5.55 4.62 -13.17
CA HIS A 83 -5.55 3.25 -13.68
C HIS A 83 -5.23 2.19 -12.59
N SER A 84 -5.32 2.54 -11.31
CA SER A 84 -5.12 1.56 -10.25
C SER A 84 -6.24 0.52 -10.27
N PRO A 85 -5.96 -0.75 -9.94
CA PRO A 85 -7.00 -1.76 -9.82
C PRO A 85 -8.06 -1.34 -8.81
N VAL A 86 -9.34 -1.64 -9.10
CA VAL A 86 -10.47 -1.32 -8.20
C VAL A 86 -10.24 -1.87 -6.78
N THR A 87 -9.67 -3.07 -6.69
CA THR A 87 -9.32 -3.74 -5.43
C THR A 87 -8.36 -2.94 -4.55
N ALA A 88 -7.54 -2.05 -5.13
CA ALA A 88 -6.67 -1.17 -4.35
C ALA A 88 -7.44 -0.03 -3.67
N TYR A 89 -8.50 0.48 -4.30
CA TYR A 89 -9.37 1.48 -3.67
C TYR A 89 -10.24 0.84 -2.57
N VAL A 90 -10.73 -0.37 -2.82
CA VAL A 90 -11.50 -1.15 -1.83
C VAL A 90 -10.65 -1.43 -0.58
N ALA A 91 -9.38 -1.80 -0.75
CA ALA A 91 -8.47 -2.02 0.37
C ALA A 91 -8.30 -0.76 1.24
N VAL A 92 -8.09 0.42 0.63
CA VAL A 92 -7.96 1.69 1.37
C VAL A 92 -9.25 2.04 2.10
N LEU A 93 -10.41 1.89 1.44
CA LEU A 93 -11.72 2.08 2.07
C LEU A 93 -11.89 1.17 3.29
N PHE A 94 -11.57 -0.11 3.13
CA PHE A 94 -11.69 -1.10 4.19
C PHE A 94 -10.79 -0.76 5.37
N GLN A 95 -9.51 -0.46 5.12
CA GLN A 95 -8.53 -0.09 6.16
C GLN A 95 -8.98 1.16 6.93
N GLY A 96 -9.42 2.19 6.23
CA GLY A 96 -9.92 3.41 6.84
C GLY A 96 -11.18 3.19 7.67
N PHE A 97 -12.15 2.47 7.12
CA PHE A 97 -13.43 2.18 7.79
C PHE A 97 -13.25 1.30 9.03
N VAL A 98 -12.50 0.20 8.91
CA VAL A 98 -12.22 -0.71 10.03
C VAL A 98 -11.41 -0.01 11.11
N GLY A 99 -10.39 0.76 10.75
CA GLY A 99 -9.63 1.56 11.71
C GLY A 99 -10.52 2.58 12.44
N ALA A 100 -11.40 3.26 11.71
CA ALA A 100 -12.37 4.18 12.28
C ALA A 100 -13.29 3.49 13.30
N LEU A 101 -13.85 2.33 12.96
CA LEU A 101 -14.72 1.56 13.85
C LEU A 101 -13.97 1.07 15.10
N ILE A 102 -12.82 0.43 14.92
CA ILE A 102 -12.04 -0.13 16.03
C ILE A 102 -11.65 0.96 17.02
N TYR A 103 -11.13 2.11 16.55
CA TYR A 103 -10.70 3.19 17.44
C TYR A 103 -11.85 4.02 18.01
N GLN A 104 -13.02 4.00 17.40
CA GLN A 104 -14.23 4.56 17.99
C GLN A 104 -14.71 3.72 19.18
N ILE A 105 -14.70 2.39 19.06
CA ILE A 105 -15.24 1.48 20.07
C ILE A 105 -14.22 1.26 21.21
N PHE A 106 -12.97 0.96 20.88
CA PHE A 106 -11.97 0.49 21.85
C PHE A 106 -10.97 1.57 22.30
N ASN A 107 -11.09 2.79 21.77
CA ASN A 107 -10.08 3.85 21.85
C ASN A 107 -8.72 3.42 21.27
N VAL A 108 -7.73 4.30 21.27
CA VAL A 108 -6.38 3.99 20.75
C VAL A 108 -5.54 3.36 21.86
N LYS A 109 -5.59 2.04 21.98
CA LYS A 109 -4.80 1.22 22.92
C LYS A 109 -3.94 0.21 22.17
N LYS A 110 -3.00 -0.44 22.89
CA LYS A 110 -2.14 -1.51 22.36
C LYS A 110 -2.94 -2.62 21.67
N ILE A 111 -3.95 -3.14 22.37
CA ILE A 111 -4.76 -4.26 21.88
C ILE A 111 -5.53 -3.86 20.62
N SER A 112 -6.23 -2.72 20.65
CA SER A 112 -6.99 -2.23 19.50
C SER A 112 -6.12 -1.94 18.28
N ALA A 113 -4.90 -1.42 18.47
CA ALA A 113 -3.98 -1.18 17.37
C ALA A 113 -3.44 -2.48 16.75
N VAL A 114 -3.18 -3.49 17.57
CA VAL A 114 -2.82 -4.84 17.09
C VAL A 114 -3.97 -5.48 16.33
N ILE A 115 -5.19 -5.44 16.88
CA ILE A 115 -6.39 -5.98 16.22
C ILE A 115 -6.59 -5.29 14.87
N PHE A 116 -6.51 -3.96 14.83
CA PHE A 116 -6.60 -3.21 13.58
C PHE A 116 -5.51 -3.62 12.59
N GLY A 117 -4.26 -3.69 13.02
CA GLY A 117 -3.14 -4.09 12.17
C GLY A 117 -3.30 -5.48 11.56
N VAL A 118 -3.76 -6.44 12.37
CA VAL A 118 -4.06 -7.80 11.92
C VAL A 118 -5.19 -7.82 10.91
N ILE A 119 -6.34 -7.20 11.21
CA ILE A 119 -7.50 -7.21 10.32
C ILE A 119 -7.18 -6.50 8.99
N ALA A 120 -6.49 -5.36 9.06
CA ALA A 120 -6.11 -4.58 7.88
C ALA A 120 -5.16 -5.35 6.94
N LEU A 121 -4.18 -6.10 7.48
CA LEU A 121 -3.29 -6.91 6.63
C LEU A 121 -3.92 -8.22 6.18
N LEU A 122 -4.69 -8.89 7.04
CA LEU A 122 -5.40 -10.11 6.64
C LEU A 122 -6.37 -9.84 5.50
N GLU A 123 -7.04 -8.68 5.47
CA GLU A 123 -7.84 -8.29 4.31
C GLU A 123 -7.03 -8.34 3.02
N SER A 124 -5.81 -7.79 3.00
CA SER A 124 -5.00 -7.75 1.79
C SER A 124 -4.51 -9.14 1.34
N ALA A 125 -4.29 -10.05 2.29
CA ALA A 125 -3.98 -11.45 1.98
C ALA A 125 -5.21 -12.18 1.42
N LEU A 126 -6.34 -12.06 2.11
CA LEU A 126 -7.59 -12.72 1.74
C LEU A 126 -8.14 -12.18 0.43
N GLN A 127 -8.01 -10.88 0.16
CA GLN A 127 -8.39 -10.27 -1.11
C GLN A 127 -7.62 -10.92 -2.27
N LYS A 128 -6.31 -11.18 -2.13
CA LYS A 128 -5.54 -11.87 -3.19
C LYS A 128 -6.00 -13.32 -3.40
N LEU A 129 -6.27 -14.05 -2.33
CA LEU A 129 -6.78 -15.42 -2.41
C LEU A 129 -8.20 -15.44 -3.04
N LEU A 130 -9.06 -14.51 -2.64
CA LEU A 130 -10.40 -14.35 -3.19
C LEU A 130 -10.34 -14.03 -4.69
N MET A 131 -9.47 -13.10 -5.10
CA MET A 131 -9.30 -12.77 -6.52
C MET A 131 -8.77 -13.97 -7.32
N MET A 132 -7.87 -14.77 -6.74
CA MET A 132 -7.39 -15.99 -7.36
C MET A 132 -8.53 -16.99 -7.59
N VAL A 133 -9.37 -17.24 -6.59
CA VAL A 133 -10.51 -18.16 -6.70
C VAL A 133 -11.60 -17.62 -7.63
N LEU A 134 -11.86 -16.32 -7.60
CA LEU A 134 -12.87 -15.68 -8.47
C LEU A 134 -12.46 -15.80 -9.93
N VAL A 135 -11.22 -15.45 -10.24
CA VAL A 135 -10.69 -15.41 -11.63
C VAL A 135 -10.44 -16.83 -12.15
N PHE A 136 -9.73 -17.67 -11.41
CA PHE A 136 -9.27 -18.97 -11.90
C PHE A 136 -10.14 -20.16 -11.44
N GLY A 137 -11.05 -19.96 -10.48
CA GLY A 137 -11.87 -21.04 -9.91
C GLY A 137 -11.04 -22.04 -9.10
N ASN A 138 -11.60 -23.24 -8.91
CA ASN A 138 -10.90 -24.35 -8.26
C ASN A 138 -9.82 -24.97 -9.14
N ASN A 139 -9.85 -24.74 -10.46
CA ASN A 139 -8.92 -25.36 -11.40
C ASN A 139 -7.45 -25.06 -11.07
N ILE A 140 -7.13 -23.83 -10.63
CA ILE A 140 -5.75 -23.50 -10.24
C ILE A 140 -5.34 -24.21 -8.95
N TRP A 141 -6.29 -24.40 -8.03
CA TRP A 141 -6.07 -25.10 -6.78
C TRP A 141 -5.87 -26.60 -7.02
N GLU A 142 -6.73 -27.20 -7.84
CA GLU A 142 -6.66 -28.60 -8.26
C GLU A 142 -5.35 -28.89 -8.99
N ALA A 143 -4.96 -28.06 -9.96
CA ALA A 143 -3.69 -28.23 -10.67
C ALA A 143 -2.48 -28.13 -9.74
N PHE A 144 -2.52 -27.20 -8.77
CA PHE A 144 -1.46 -27.06 -7.78
C PHE A 144 -1.40 -28.28 -6.84
N GLN A 145 -2.56 -28.79 -6.42
CA GLN A 145 -2.65 -30.00 -5.59
C GLN A 145 -2.17 -31.25 -6.34
N GLU A 146 -2.63 -31.46 -7.58
CA GLU A 146 -2.24 -32.59 -8.43
C GLU A 146 -0.74 -32.62 -8.71
N PHE A 147 -0.11 -31.45 -8.89
CA PHE A 147 1.35 -31.35 -9.05
C PHE A 147 2.09 -31.92 -7.83
N PHE A 148 1.73 -31.51 -6.62
CA PHE A 148 2.38 -32.00 -5.40
C PHE A 148 2.05 -33.45 -5.09
N VAL A 149 0.82 -33.90 -5.38
CA VAL A 149 0.45 -35.33 -5.30
C VAL A 149 1.27 -36.17 -6.28
N GLY A 150 1.54 -35.65 -7.48
CA GLY A 150 2.41 -36.31 -8.46
C GLY A 150 3.83 -36.52 -7.93
N ILE A 151 4.43 -35.47 -7.35
CA ILE A 151 5.76 -35.55 -6.71
C ILE A 151 5.73 -36.50 -5.51
N ALA A 152 4.71 -36.39 -4.65
CA ALA A 152 4.54 -37.24 -3.47
C ALA A 152 4.57 -38.73 -3.85
N LYS A 153 3.86 -39.11 -4.91
CA LYS A 153 3.82 -40.48 -5.44
C LYS A 153 5.18 -40.93 -5.98
N GLN A 154 5.87 -40.08 -6.73
CA GLN A 154 7.16 -40.43 -7.36
C GLN A 154 8.28 -40.65 -6.33
N PHE A 155 8.25 -39.92 -5.22
CA PHE A 155 9.27 -40.02 -4.17
C PHE A 155 8.80 -40.81 -2.93
N HIS A 156 7.58 -41.37 -2.95
CA HIS A 156 6.95 -42.04 -1.80
C HIS A 156 6.86 -41.16 -0.52
N LEU A 157 6.77 -39.84 -0.69
CA LEU A 157 6.71 -38.86 0.40
C LEU A 157 5.29 -38.29 0.54
N LYS A 158 4.44 -38.95 1.32
CA LYS A 158 3.04 -38.51 1.55
C LYS A 158 2.93 -37.10 2.16
N SER A 159 3.92 -36.65 2.90
CA SER A 159 3.95 -35.30 3.49
C SER A 159 3.94 -34.18 2.46
N LEU A 160 4.31 -34.45 1.20
CA LEU A 160 4.30 -33.45 0.13
C LEU A 160 2.87 -33.08 -0.31
N GLU A 161 1.88 -33.94 -0.07
CA GLU A 161 0.48 -33.69 -0.44
C GLU A 161 -0.15 -32.51 0.33
N GLU A 162 0.35 -32.20 1.53
CA GLU A 162 -0.14 -31.11 2.38
C GLU A 162 0.51 -29.76 2.07
N ILE A 163 1.58 -29.73 1.26
CA ILE A 163 2.35 -28.51 0.96
C ILE A 163 1.48 -27.37 0.43
N PRO A 164 0.53 -27.58 -0.51
CA PRO A 164 -0.33 -26.50 -1.01
C PRO A 164 -1.07 -25.75 0.09
N VAL A 165 -1.68 -26.48 1.03
CA VAL A 165 -2.40 -25.90 2.18
C VAL A 165 -1.43 -25.22 3.13
N LEU A 166 -0.28 -25.84 3.40
CA LEU A 166 0.76 -25.27 4.25
C LEU A 166 1.29 -23.93 3.68
N LEU A 167 1.47 -23.83 2.37
CA LEU A 167 1.93 -22.60 1.71
C LEU A 167 0.91 -21.47 1.82
N VAL A 168 -0.39 -21.75 1.63
CA VAL A 168 -1.46 -20.77 1.85
C VAL A 168 -1.54 -20.38 3.32
N GLY A 169 -1.45 -21.34 4.23
CA GLY A 169 -1.43 -21.11 5.67
C GLY A 169 -0.26 -20.22 6.09
N LEU A 170 0.96 -20.52 5.60
CA LEU A 170 2.16 -19.73 5.85
C LEU A 170 2.03 -18.32 5.27
N TYR A 171 1.47 -18.19 4.07
CA TYR A 171 1.20 -16.90 3.45
C TYR A 171 0.29 -16.03 4.32
N VAL A 172 -0.85 -16.56 4.78
CA VAL A 172 -1.78 -15.85 5.67
C VAL A 172 -1.12 -15.55 7.02
N PHE A 173 -0.35 -16.50 7.56
CA PHE A 173 0.36 -16.35 8.83
C PHE A 173 1.39 -15.23 8.80
N ILE A 174 2.13 -15.05 7.70
CA ILE A 174 3.06 -13.92 7.53
C ILE A 174 2.30 -12.59 7.65
N TYR A 175 1.13 -12.45 7.02
CA TYR A 175 0.32 -11.22 7.13
C TYR A 175 -0.21 -11.01 8.55
N PHE A 176 -0.60 -12.08 9.22
CA PHE A 176 -1.00 -12.02 10.63
C PHE A 176 0.14 -11.48 11.52
N ILE A 177 1.34 -12.06 11.41
CA ILE A 177 2.51 -11.66 12.21
C ILE A 177 2.93 -10.22 11.90
N VAL A 178 3.02 -9.85 10.62
CA VAL A 178 3.35 -8.47 10.22
C VAL A 178 2.26 -7.50 10.70
N GLY A 179 1.00 -7.92 10.75
CA GLY A 179 -0.11 -7.09 11.22
C GLY A 179 0.01 -6.76 12.70
N ILE A 180 0.42 -7.74 13.51
CA ILE A 180 0.76 -7.52 14.93
C ILE A 180 1.88 -6.50 15.03
N PHE A 181 2.99 -6.69 14.30
CA PHE A 181 4.12 -5.76 14.35
C PHE A 181 3.75 -4.36 13.88
N ALA A 182 2.98 -4.22 12.79
CA ALA A 182 2.51 -2.94 12.28
C ALA A 182 1.70 -2.19 13.33
N GLY A 183 0.75 -2.86 14.00
CA GLY A 183 -0.06 -2.26 15.07
C GLY A 183 0.77 -1.84 16.29
N LEU A 184 1.77 -2.64 16.68
CA LEU A 184 2.68 -2.30 17.78
C LEU A 184 3.61 -1.13 17.44
N ILE A 185 4.16 -1.13 16.22
CA ILE A 185 5.03 -0.06 15.71
C ILE A 185 4.24 1.24 15.62
N ALA A 186 2.99 1.19 15.14
CA ALA A 186 2.14 2.37 14.98
C ALA A 186 1.96 3.20 16.26
N LEU A 187 2.00 2.57 17.44
CA LEU A 187 1.91 3.28 18.72
C LEU A 187 3.24 3.87 19.21
N LYS A 188 4.37 3.24 18.85
CA LYS A 188 5.70 3.68 19.29
C LYS A 188 6.32 4.70 18.34
N LEU A 189 5.97 4.61 17.06
CA LEU A 189 6.58 5.40 16.00
C LEU A 189 6.44 6.92 16.18
N PRO A 190 5.33 7.49 16.70
CA PRO A 190 5.25 8.95 16.89
C PRO A 190 6.38 9.51 17.75
N GLY A 191 6.69 8.85 18.87
CA GLY A 191 7.77 9.27 19.76
C GLY A 191 9.16 9.13 19.12
N ILE A 192 9.36 8.08 18.30
CA ILE A 192 10.60 7.90 17.53
C ILE A 192 10.75 9.05 16.53
N LEU A 193 9.72 9.32 15.73
CA LEU A 193 9.77 10.38 14.71
C LEU A 193 9.98 11.76 15.31
N GLN A 194 9.32 12.06 16.43
CA GLN A 194 9.49 13.32 17.13
C GLN A 194 10.92 13.45 17.67
N SER A 195 11.46 12.42 18.33
CA SER A 195 12.82 12.46 18.86
C SER A 195 13.88 12.58 17.76
N GLU A 196 13.67 11.92 16.62
CA GLU A 196 14.55 12.01 15.47
C GLU A 196 14.46 13.38 14.79
N PHE A 197 13.27 13.98 14.72
CA PHE A 197 13.12 15.34 14.20
C PHE A 197 13.97 16.36 14.97
N HIS A 198 14.01 16.27 16.31
CA HIS A 198 14.82 17.17 17.14
C HIS A 198 16.33 17.00 16.96
N LYS A 199 16.79 15.87 16.40
CA LYS A 199 18.21 15.63 16.11
C LYS A 199 18.63 16.18 14.75
N ILE A 200 17.68 16.51 13.87
CA ILE A 200 17.99 17.00 12.53
C ILE A 200 18.47 18.46 12.65
N ASP A 201 19.67 18.72 12.14
CA ASP A 201 20.16 20.08 11.98
C ASP A 201 19.42 20.78 10.83
N LEU A 202 18.41 21.57 11.19
CA LEU A 202 17.57 22.30 10.24
C LEU A 202 18.30 23.42 9.51
N GLN A 203 19.44 23.90 10.03
CA GLN A 203 20.19 25.00 9.42
C GLN A 203 21.08 24.51 8.27
N ASN A 204 21.47 23.24 8.29
CA ASN A 204 22.34 22.62 7.29
C ASN A 204 21.63 21.53 6.48
N LEU A 205 20.37 21.78 6.09
CA LEU A 205 19.64 20.86 5.23
C LEU A 205 20.20 20.87 3.79
N PRO A 206 20.43 19.69 3.18
CA PRO A 206 20.83 19.63 1.78
C PRO A 206 19.82 20.26 0.83
N ASN A 207 20.29 21.00 -0.18
CA ASN A 207 19.42 21.63 -1.17
C ASN A 207 18.74 20.59 -2.09
N PRO A 208 17.39 20.51 -2.13
CA PRO A 208 16.66 19.54 -2.95
C PRO A 208 16.77 19.79 -4.47
N LYS A 209 17.26 20.97 -4.90
CA LYS A 209 17.45 21.33 -6.33
C LYS A 209 18.69 20.68 -6.97
N GLU A 210 19.67 20.25 -6.19
CA GLU A 210 20.87 19.55 -6.69
C GLU A 210 20.59 18.10 -7.15
N PHE A 211 19.37 17.60 -6.93
CA PHE A 211 19.00 16.24 -7.26
C PHE A 211 18.56 16.08 -8.73
N THR A 212 19.46 15.59 -9.57
CA THR A 212 19.11 15.01 -10.87
C THR A 212 18.89 13.51 -10.74
N LEU A 213 17.65 13.04 -10.95
CA LEU A 213 17.39 11.61 -11.11
C LEU A 213 18.06 11.14 -12.41
N SER A 214 19.02 10.21 -12.30
CA SER A 214 19.56 9.50 -13.46
C SER A 214 18.42 8.82 -14.22
N LYS A 215 18.28 9.15 -15.51
CA LYS A 215 17.30 8.51 -16.40
C LYS A 215 17.70 7.05 -16.57
N LYS A 216 17.00 6.13 -15.90
CA LYS A 216 17.22 4.69 -16.09
C LYS A 216 16.80 4.29 -17.50
N GLN A 217 17.74 3.70 -18.23
CA GLN A 217 17.60 3.25 -19.60
C GLN A 217 16.51 2.16 -19.69
N LYS A 218 15.55 2.36 -20.60
CA LYS A 218 14.47 1.40 -20.85
C LYS A 218 15.04 0.14 -21.48
N ASN A 219 15.01 -0.97 -20.74
CA ASN A 219 15.43 -2.26 -21.27
C ASN A 219 14.34 -2.82 -22.21
N LYS A 220 14.70 -3.02 -23.47
CA LYS A 220 13.80 -3.29 -24.62
C LYS A 220 13.61 -4.80 -24.88
N THR A 221 13.73 -5.65 -23.86
CA THR A 221 13.76 -7.12 -24.00
C THR A 221 12.52 -7.85 -23.49
N ARG A 222 11.48 -7.15 -23.04
CA ARG A 222 10.26 -7.79 -22.50
C ARG A 222 9.44 -8.58 -23.53
N TRP A 223 9.44 -8.19 -24.80
CA TRP A 223 8.59 -8.81 -25.83
C TRP A 223 9.02 -10.25 -26.17
N ILE A 224 10.32 -10.54 -26.17
CA ILE A 224 10.85 -11.88 -26.47
C ILE A 224 10.48 -12.87 -25.35
N THR A 225 10.52 -12.41 -24.09
CA THR A 225 10.12 -13.23 -22.93
C THR A 225 8.62 -13.52 -22.96
N PHE A 226 7.78 -12.54 -23.34
CA PHE A 226 6.34 -12.75 -23.51
C PHE A 226 6.04 -13.75 -24.64
N SER A 227 6.74 -13.68 -25.77
CA SER A 227 6.55 -14.61 -26.89
C SER A 227 6.94 -16.05 -26.54
N ILE A 228 8.04 -16.25 -25.80
CA ILE A 228 8.49 -17.58 -25.35
C ILE A 228 7.49 -18.20 -24.37
N ILE A 229 6.99 -17.41 -23.42
CA ILE A 229 5.99 -17.87 -22.45
C ILE A 229 4.67 -18.21 -23.15
N LEU A 230 4.24 -17.40 -24.12
CA LEU A 230 3.03 -17.63 -24.89
C LEU A 230 3.13 -18.91 -25.74
N LEU A 231 4.27 -19.13 -26.41
CA LEU A 231 4.53 -20.34 -27.20
C LEU A 231 4.52 -21.61 -26.33
N PHE A 232 5.10 -21.53 -25.13
CA PHE A 232 5.08 -22.64 -24.17
C PHE A 232 3.66 -22.98 -23.70
N ILE A 233 2.86 -21.96 -23.37
CA ILE A 233 1.45 -22.13 -22.97
C ILE A 233 0.66 -22.79 -24.10
N VAL A 234 0.80 -22.32 -25.35
CA VAL A 234 0.11 -22.89 -26.52
C VAL A 234 0.54 -24.34 -26.77
N SER A 235 1.82 -24.66 -26.67
CA SER A 235 2.35 -26.02 -26.85
C SER A 235 1.77 -27.01 -25.82
N VAL A 236 1.70 -26.61 -24.55
CA VAL A 236 1.11 -27.42 -23.47
C VAL A 236 -0.39 -27.66 -23.69
N PHE A 237 -1.13 -26.67 -24.22
CA PHE A 237 -2.54 -26.83 -24.54
C PHE A 237 -2.80 -27.77 -25.72
N VAL A 238 -1.96 -27.75 -26.75
CA VAL A 238 -2.07 -28.67 -27.90
C VAL A 238 -1.77 -30.11 -27.50
N PHE A 239 -0.82 -30.35 -26.59
CA PHE A 239 -0.42 -31.69 -26.16
C PHE A 239 -1.30 -32.32 -25.07
N SER A 240 -2.04 -31.53 -24.27
CA SER A 240 -2.75 -32.08 -23.09
C SER A 240 -4.14 -32.69 -23.35
N GLY A 241 -4.71 -32.56 -24.56
CA GLY A 241 -5.97 -33.20 -24.94
C GLY A 241 -7.23 -32.81 -24.13
N SER A 242 -7.12 -31.86 -23.19
CA SER A 242 -8.16 -31.52 -22.20
C SER A 242 -9.01 -30.30 -22.60
N PHE A 243 -9.33 -30.19 -23.89
CA PHE A 243 -9.90 -28.99 -24.52
C PHE A 243 -11.15 -28.43 -23.80
N ASN A 244 -12.05 -29.29 -23.32
CA ASN A 244 -13.32 -28.83 -22.71
C ASN A 244 -13.15 -28.19 -21.32
N LYS A 245 -12.31 -28.78 -20.44
CA LYS A 245 -12.04 -28.20 -19.11
C LYS A 245 -11.17 -26.94 -19.21
N ALA A 246 -10.18 -26.98 -20.11
CA ALA A 246 -9.32 -25.84 -20.40
C ALA A 246 -10.13 -24.66 -20.96
N LEU A 247 -11.00 -24.90 -21.95
CA LEU A 247 -11.81 -23.87 -22.59
C LEU A 247 -12.81 -23.26 -21.59
N TYR A 248 -13.44 -24.05 -20.72
CA TYR A 248 -14.28 -23.53 -19.64
C TYR A 248 -13.50 -22.64 -18.66
N SER A 249 -12.29 -23.06 -18.26
CA SER A 249 -11.43 -22.26 -17.37
C SER A 249 -11.03 -20.91 -18.00
N ILE A 250 -10.70 -20.94 -19.31
CA ILE A 250 -10.36 -19.76 -20.09
C ILE A 250 -11.56 -18.83 -20.21
N LEU A 251 -12.74 -19.35 -20.61
CA LEU A 251 -13.96 -18.56 -20.74
C LEU A 251 -14.39 -17.94 -19.40
N ARG A 252 -14.29 -18.69 -18.29
CA ARG A 252 -14.57 -18.17 -16.95
C ARG A 252 -13.60 -17.05 -16.57
N THR A 253 -12.31 -17.22 -16.86
CA THR A 253 -11.28 -16.20 -16.59
C THR A 253 -11.60 -14.93 -17.37
N PHE A 254 -11.91 -15.05 -18.67
CA PHE A 254 -12.31 -13.90 -19.50
C PHE A 254 -13.62 -13.27 -19.03
N ALA A 255 -14.60 -14.06 -18.61
CA ALA A 255 -15.86 -13.56 -18.07
C ALA A 255 -15.66 -12.81 -16.75
N ALA A 256 -14.88 -13.35 -15.82
CA ALA A 256 -14.54 -12.72 -14.55
C ALA A 256 -13.78 -11.39 -14.77
N LEU A 257 -12.79 -11.39 -15.66
CA LEU A 257 -12.08 -10.18 -16.06
C LEU A 257 -13.00 -9.18 -16.75
N GLY A 258 -13.90 -9.65 -17.60
CA GLY A 258 -14.92 -8.85 -18.29
C GLY A 258 -15.86 -8.17 -17.30
N ILE A 259 -16.38 -8.89 -16.30
CA ILE A 259 -17.22 -8.29 -15.24
C ILE A 259 -16.43 -7.24 -14.45
N LEU A 260 -15.18 -7.54 -14.06
CA LEU A 260 -14.37 -6.60 -13.30
C LEU A 260 -14.08 -5.32 -14.10
N TYR A 261 -13.76 -5.44 -15.39
CA TYR A 261 -13.37 -4.31 -16.23
C TYR A 261 -14.56 -3.54 -16.81
N PHE A 262 -15.62 -4.21 -17.26
CA PHE A 262 -16.77 -3.58 -17.92
C PHE A 262 -17.95 -3.28 -17.00
N VAL A 263 -17.99 -3.85 -15.79
CA VAL A 263 -19.08 -3.59 -14.83
C VAL A 263 -18.52 -2.92 -13.58
N VAL A 264 -17.60 -3.59 -12.88
CA VAL A 264 -17.14 -3.11 -11.56
C VAL A 264 -16.33 -1.82 -11.66
N ALA A 265 -15.36 -1.76 -12.58
CA ALA A 265 -14.55 -0.56 -12.80
C ALA A 265 -15.37 0.68 -13.21
N PRO A 266 -16.22 0.65 -14.27
CA PRO A 266 -16.99 1.82 -14.66
C PRO A 266 -18.04 2.21 -13.63
N LEU A 267 -18.64 1.24 -12.92
CA LEU A 267 -19.56 1.55 -11.83
C LEU A 267 -18.83 2.28 -10.68
N PHE A 268 -17.64 1.82 -10.33
CA PHE A 268 -16.79 2.50 -9.34
C PHE A 268 -16.39 3.91 -9.81
N GLU A 269 -15.95 4.07 -11.06
CA GLU A 269 -15.62 5.38 -11.64
C GLU A 269 -16.83 6.31 -11.68
N TYR A 270 -18.02 5.80 -12.00
CA TYR A 270 -19.27 6.56 -11.96
C TYR A 270 -19.56 7.07 -10.55
N PHE A 271 -19.47 6.22 -9.52
CA PHE A 271 -19.68 6.64 -8.13
C PHE A 271 -18.63 7.66 -7.68
N LEU A 272 -17.38 7.45 -8.06
CA LEU A 272 -16.28 8.36 -7.76
C LEU A 272 -16.50 9.73 -8.41
N ASN A 273 -16.87 9.76 -9.69
CA ASN A 273 -17.13 10.98 -10.46
C ASN A 273 -18.37 11.72 -9.96
N LYS A 274 -19.44 11.00 -9.60
CA LYS A 274 -20.64 11.57 -8.99
C LYS A 274 -20.34 12.19 -7.64
N TRP A 275 -19.47 11.57 -6.85
CA TRP A 275 -19.04 12.13 -5.58
C TRP A 275 -18.13 13.35 -5.77
N LYS A 276 -17.22 13.32 -6.74
CA LYS A 276 -16.38 14.46 -7.14
C LYS A 276 -17.22 15.66 -7.59
N SER A 277 -18.23 15.46 -8.45
CA SER A 277 -19.07 16.53 -8.99
C SER A 277 -19.96 17.18 -7.93
N LYS A 278 -20.46 16.39 -6.96
CA LYS A 278 -21.24 16.90 -5.83
C LYS A 278 -20.43 17.80 -4.88
N ASN A 279 -19.11 17.72 -4.90
CA ASN A 279 -18.20 18.47 -4.01
C ASN A 279 -17.47 19.65 -4.68
N ASN A 280 -17.76 19.97 -5.94
CA ASN A 280 -16.88 20.77 -6.79
C ASN A 280 -16.94 22.32 -6.66
N SER A 281 -17.87 22.93 -5.91
CA SER A 281 -17.99 24.41 -5.92
C SER A 281 -17.72 25.13 -4.59
N ARG A 282 -17.74 24.45 -3.43
CA ARG A 282 -17.42 25.07 -2.12
C ARG A 282 -16.61 24.19 -1.15
N THR A 283 -16.36 22.92 -1.49
CA THR A 283 -15.86 21.89 -0.55
C THR A 283 -14.43 21.38 -0.83
N ASN A 284 -13.71 21.92 -1.81
CA ASN A 284 -12.35 21.48 -2.17
C ASN A 284 -11.24 22.00 -1.24
N LYS A 285 -11.55 22.83 -0.24
CA LYS A 285 -10.54 23.35 0.71
C LYS A 285 -9.70 22.24 1.37
N PRO A 286 -10.28 21.15 1.93
CA PRO A 286 -9.48 20.09 2.56
C PRO A 286 -8.64 19.29 1.57
N LEU A 287 -9.10 19.14 0.33
CA LEU A 287 -8.30 18.46 -0.70
C LEU A 287 -7.12 19.34 -1.12
N ASN A 288 -7.35 20.63 -1.38
CA ASN A 288 -6.30 21.57 -1.75
C ASN A 288 -5.23 21.68 -0.66
N GLU A 289 -5.65 21.78 0.61
CA GLU A 289 -4.73 21.79 1.77
C GLU A 289 -3.85 20.52 1.77
N VAL A 290 -4.41 19.35 1.50
CA VAL A 290 -3.64 18.10 1.44
C VAL A 290 -2.71 18.05 0.22
N LEU A 291 -3.15 18.58 -0.93
CA LEU A 291 -2.35 18.63 -2.16
C LEU A 291 -1.16 19.60 -2.07
N GLU A 292 -1.28 20.67 -1.29
CA GLU A 292 -0.21 21.64 -1.03
C GLU A 292 1.02 21.01 -0.38
N PHE A 293 0.85 19.93 0.40
CA PHE A 293 1.98 19.22 1.03
C PHE A 293 2.75 18.30 0.06
N LEU A 294 2.18 17.91 -1.09
CA LEU A 294 2.80 16.91 -1.97
C LEU A 294 4.19 17.34 -2.51
N PRO A 295 4.38 18.58 -3.00
CA PRO A 295 5.70 19.04 -3.45
C PRO A 295 6.73 19.06 -2.31
N GLN A 296 6.32 19.49 -1.11
CA GLN A 296 7.18 19.50 0.07
C GLN A 296 7.63 18.09 0.44
N TYR A 297 6.73 17.11 0.41
CA TYR A 297 7.06 15.72 0.75
C TYR A 297 8.04 15.09 -0.22
N ARG A 298 7.98 15.49 -1.49
CA ARG A 298 9.00 15.12 -2.49
C ARG A 298 10.35 15.74 -2.17
N ASN A 299 10.40 17.00 -1.71
CA ASN A 299 11.64 17.65 -1.29
C ASN A 299 12.21 16.99 -0.03
N HIS A 300 11.37 16.71 0.98
CA HIS A 300 11.78 16.00 2.18
C HIS A 300 12.33 14.61 1.87
N ALA A 301 11.76 13.89 0.89
CA ALA A 301 12.29 12.60 0.47
C ALA A 301 13.71 12.72 -0.09
N LYS A 302 13.99 13.74 -0.90
CA LYS A 302 15.35 13.99 -1.42
C LYS A 302 16.34 14.30 -0.29
N ILE A 303 15.95 15.16 0.64
CA ILE A 303 16.75 15.51 1.82
C ILE A 303 17.05 14.26 2.66
N ALA A 304 16.02 13.48 2.98
CA ALA A 304 16.13 12.25 3.74
C ALA A 304 17.05 11.23 3.06
N PHE A 305 17.02 11.15 1.72
CA PHE A 305 17.90 10.28 0.96
C PHE A 305 19.38 10.65 1.14
N LYS A 306 19.74 11.94 1.02
CA LYS A 306 21.13 12.41 1.22
C LYS A 306 21.61 12.19 2.64
N LEU A 307 20.74 12.41 3.63
CA LEU A 307 21.09 12.15 5.03
C LEU A 307 21.28 10.67 5.31
N ALA A 308 20.48 9.80 4.67
CA ALA A 308 20.61 8.35 4.80
C ALA A 308 21.86 7.78 4.12
N GLU A 309 22.41 8.42 3.09
CA GLU A 309 23.65 7.95 2.42
C GLU A 309 24.86 7.88 3.34
N ARG A 310 24.84 8.62 4.46
CA ARG A 310 25.90 8.61 5.49
C ARG A 310 25.98 7.28 6.26
N GLU A 311 24.92 6.48 6.24
CA GLU A 311 24.91 5.16 6.88
C GLU A 311 25.70 4.12 6.09
N THR A 312 26.30 3.15 6.76
CA THR A 312 27.14 2.13 6.08
C THR A 312 26.34 0.93 5.56
N SER A 313 25.31 0.49 6.30
CA SER A 313 24.51 -0.68 5.96
C SER A 313 23.23 -0.33 5.19
N ASN A 314 22.91 -1.08 4.12
CA ASN A 314 21.69 -0.88 3.32
C ASN A 314 20.40 -0.91 4.14
N PHE A 315 20.32 -1.75 5.18
CA PHE A 315 19.15 -1.79 6.06
C PHE A 315 19.04 -0.52 6.91
N ARG A 316 20.17 -0.03 7.44
CA ARG A 316 20.22 1.22 8.20
C ARG A 316 19.92 2.43 7.33
N LYS A 317 20.45 2.46 6.09
CA LYS A 317 20.11 3.46 5.07
C LYS A 317 18.60 3.54 4.85
N LEU A 318 17.94 2.41 4.58
CA LEU A 318 16.50 2.38 4.35
C LEU A 318 15.71 2.84 5.57
N ARG A 319 16.06 2.33 6.76
CA ARG A 319 15.41 2.73 8.02
C ARG A 319 15.58 4.23 8.28
N GLN A 320 16.79 4.76 8.15
CA GLN A 320 17.10 6.17 8.36
C GLN A 320 16.36 7.04 7.36
N PHE A 321 16.34 6.64 6.09
CA PHE A 321 15.56 7.32 5.04
C PHE A 321 14.09 7.44 5.43
N ILE A 322 13.43 6.33 5.81
CA ILE A 322 12.00 6.32 6.16
C ILE A 322 11.74 7.21 7.37
N ILE A 323 12.55 7.07 8.43
CA ILE A 323 12.39 7.84 9.66
C ILE A 323 12.56 9.33 9.40
N VAL A 324 13.65 9.74 8.77
CA VAL A 324 13.94 11.16 8.48
C VAL A 324 12.89 11.74 7.54
N TRP A 325 12.49 11.00 6.50
CA TRP A 325 11.47 11.46 5.56
C TRP A 325 10.13 11.70 6.26
N MET A 326 9.68 10.76 7.10
CA MET A 326 8.45 10.91 7.87
C MET A 326 8.56 12.04 8.90
N SER A 327 9.68 12.13 9.63
CA SER A 327 9.93 13.19 10.61
C SER A 327 9.86 14.57 9.98
N LEU A 328 10.54 14.80 8.86
CA LEU A 328 10.46 16.06 8.12
C LEU A 328 9.04 16.31 7.61
N SER A 329 8.40 15.31 7.01
CA SER A 329 7.05 15.49 6.44
C SER A 329 5.96 15.79 7.46
N LEU A 330 6.13 15.36 8.71
CA LEU A 330 5.14 15.60 9.76
C LEU A 330 5.43 16.85 10.60
N TYR A 331 6.70 17.13 10.90
CA TYR A 331 7.09 18.15 11.88
C TYR A 331 7.80 19.37 11.27
N TYR A 332 8.36 19.27 10.06
CA TYR A 332 8.96 20.42 9.40
C TYR A 332 7.88 21.28 8.73
N GLU A 333 8.06 22.59 8.83
CA GLU A 333 7.31 23.59 8.07
C GLU A 333 8.36 24.47 7.41
N GLU A 334 8.48 24.38 6.08
CA GLU A 334 9.22 25.39 5.33
C GLU A 334 8.51 26.72 5.61
N GLY A 335 9.27 27.70 6.13
CA GLY A 335 8.73 29.05 6.29
C GLY A 335 8.15 29.48 4.96
N ILE A 336 6.85 29.79 4.96
CA ILE A 336 6.21 30.49 3.85
C ILE A 336 7.01 31.79 3.72
N GLU A 337 7.89 31.87 2.72
CA GLU A 337 8.39 33.17 2.26
C GLU A 337 7.12 33.97 1.93
N GLN A 338 6.84 34.98 2.75
CA GLN A 338 5.79 35.95 2.52
C GLN A 338 6.11 36.79 1.28
#